data_AF-A0A942N3G8-F1
#
_entry.id   AF-A0A942N3G8-F1
#
_cell.length_a   1.000
_cell.length_b   1.000
_cell.length_c   1.000
_cell.angle_alpha   90.00
_cell.angle_beta   90.00
_cell.angle_gamma   90.00
#
_symmetry.space_group_name_H-M   'P 1'
#
loop_
_entity.id
_entity.type
_entity.pdbx_description
1 polymer ?
#
loop_
_entity_poly.entity_id
_entity_poly.type
_entity_poly.pdbx_seq_one_letter_code
_entity_poly.pdbx_strand_id
1 'polypeptide(L)'
;MNMFTPVILGKWDFEAHEYVKHDVPENMTIVLYSTNMDLPINCSNCFKNMTFGDGYTSRTIHNPTGFGFPVCEDCYEEEVAQEKNNKEIENANQEIN
;
A
#
# COMPACT_ATOMS: atom_id res chain seq x y z
N MET A 1 -14.98 10.45 -20.24
CA MET A 1 -15.85 10.08 -19.10
C MET A 1 -14.93 9.95 -17.89
N ASN A 2 -14.80 11.00 -17.08
CA ASN A 2 -13.96 10.95 -15.87
C ASN A 2 -14.73 10.22 -14.77
N MET A 3 -14.50 8.92 -14.65
CA MET A 3 -14.93 8.13 -13.49
C MET A 3 -13.97 8.41 -12.34
N PHE A 4 -14.24 9.47 -11.57
CA PHE A 4 -13.71 9.60 -10.21
C PHE A 4 -14.53 8.70 -9.29
N THR A 5 -14.38 7.39 -9.42
CA THR A 5 -14.82 6.47 -8.38
C THR A 5 -13.89 6.70 -7.18
N PRO A 6 -14.40 6.94 -5.96
CA PRO A 6 -13.54 7.01 -4.79
C PRO A 6 -12.83 5.67 -4.63
N VAL A 7 -11.50 5.70 -4.69
CA VAL A 7 -10.69 4.50 -4.48
C VAL A 7 -10.78 4.17 -3.00
N ILE A 8 -11.26 2.97 -2.66
CA ILE A 8 -11.29 2.48 -1.28
C ILE A 8 -9.98 1.75 -1.03
N LEU A 9 -9.12 2.34 -0.19
CA LEU A 9 -7.85 1.76 0.23
C LEU A 9 -7.95 1.38 1.70
N GLY A 10 -7.65 0.13 2.00
CA GLY A 10 -7.39 -0.33 3.36
C GLY A 10 -5.89 -0.48 3.56
N LYS A 11 -5.37 -0.01 4.68
CA LYS A 11 -3.99 -0.28 5.10
C LYS A 11 -4.00 -1.28 6.24
N TRP A 12 -3.21 -2.33 6.11
CA TRP A 12 -3.01 -3.32 7.16
C TRP A 12 -2.27 -2.70 8.34
N ASP A 13 -2.87 -2.76 9.52
CA ASP A 13 -2.25 -2.42 10.79
C ASP A 13 -1.72 -3.71 11.44
N PHE A 14 -0.40 -3.80 11.59
CA PHE A 14 0.25 -4.98 12.15
C PHE A 14 0.11 -5.10 13.68
N GLU A 15 -0.22 -4.03 14.39
CA GLU A 15 -0.44 -4.10 15.84
C GLU A 15 -1.88 -4.52 16.13
N ALA A 16 -2.83 -3.91 15.41
CA ALA A 16 -4.26 -4.18 15.60
C ALA A 16 -4.77 -5.42 14.84
N HIS A 17 -3.99 -5.94 13.89
CA HIS A 17 -4.37 -7.06 13.01
C HIS A 17 -5.67 -6.80 12.23
N GLU A 18 -5.86 -5.57 11.78
CA GLU A 18 -7.03 -5.16 11.01
C GLU A 18 -6.67 -4.19 9.89
N TYR A 19 -7.58 -4.09 8.92
CA TYR A 19 -7.48 -3.06 7.89
C TYR A 19 -8.11 -1.77 8.40
N VAL A 20 -7.31 -0.71 8.46
CA VAL A 20 -7.78 0.65 8.74
C VAL A 20 -8.00 1.41 7.44
N LYS A 21 -8.91 2.38 7.46
CA LYS A 21 -9.15 3.25 6.31
C LYS A 21 -7.88 4.04 5.99
N HIS A 22 -7.41 3.97 4.74
CA HIS A 22 -6.28 4.75 4.26
C HIS A 22 -6.78 5.96 3.45
N ASP A 23 -6.76 7.13 4.08
CA ASP A 23 -7.27 8.35 3.47
C ASP A 23 -6.32 8.88 2.39
N VAL A 24 -6.85 9.04 1.19
CA VAL A 24 -6.14 9.61 0.04
C VAL A 24 -6.56 11.08 -0.12
N PRO A 25 -5.60 12.02 -0.16
CA PRO A 25 -5.92 13.42 -0.41
C PRO A 25 -6.67 13.62 -1.73
N GLU A 26 -7.50 14.66 -1.77
CA GLU A 26 -8.13 15.09 -3.01
C GLU A 26 -7.06 15.42 -4.07
N ASN A 27 -7.34 15.06 -5.33
CA ASN A 27 -6.45 15.25 -6.50
C ASN A 27 -5.26 14.28 -6.65
N MET A 28 -5.20 13.19 -5.89
CA MET A 28 -4.23 12.13 -6.15
C MET A 28 -4.67 11.21 -7.29
N THR A 29 -3.74 10.83 -8.16
CA THR A 29 -3.96 9.81 -9.19
C THR A 29 -3.51 8.46 -8.66
N ILE A 30 -4.44 7.75 -8.02
CA ILE A 30 -4.22 6.39 -7.51
C ILE A 30 -4.90 5.40 -8.45
N VAL A 31 -4.15 4.45 -8.97
CA VAL A 31 -4.65 3.40 -9.85
C VAL A 31 -4.23 2.04 -9.33
N LEU A 32 -5.15 1.08 -9.34
CA LEU A 32 -4.83 -0.30 -8.95
C LEU A 32 -4.07 -1.04 -10.06
N TYR A 33 -4.41 -0.74 -11.31
CA TYR A 33 -3.91 -1.43 -12.49
C TYR A 33 -3.86 -0.49 -13.69
N SER A 34 -2.81 -0.60 -14.48
CA SER A 34 -2.65 0.07 -15.76
C SER A 34 -1.82 -0.81 -16.69
N THR A 35 -2.14 -0.81 -17.98
CA THR A 35 -1.28 -1.37 -19.02
C THR A 35 -0.27 -0.34 -19.56
N ASN A 36 -0.43 0.93 -19.21
CA ASN A 36 0.51 2.00 -19.54
C ASN A 36 1.49 2.18 -18.39
N MET A 37 2.74 1.77 -18.60
CA MET A 37 3.81 1.85 -17.60
C MET A 37 4.29 3.29 -17.38
N ASP A 38 4.21 4.14 -18.40
CA ASP A 38 4.59 5.56 -18.32
C ASP A 38 3.46 6.45 -17.76
N LEU A 39 2.35 5.85 -17.33
CA LEU A 39 1.22 6.60 -16.75
C LEU A 39 1.70 7.32 -15.48
N PRO A 40 1.59 8.67 -15.41
CA PRO A 40 1.88 9.41 -14.20
C PRO A 40 0.84 9.09 -13.13
N ILE A 41 1.30 8.67 -11.96
CA ILE A 41 0.48 8.30 -10.80
C ILE A 41 1.11 8.90 -9.52
N ASN A 42 0.41 8.75 -8.40
CA ASN A 42 0.94 9.02 -7.08
C ASN A 42 1.19 7.71 -6.34
N CYS A 43 2.27 7.65 -5.55
CA CYS A 43 2.48 6.57 -4.59
C CYS A 43 1.29 6.47 -3.65
N SER A 44 0.77 5.25 -3.44
CA SER A 44 -0.44 5.06 -2.64
C SER A 44 -0.24 5.30 -1.15
N ASN A 45 1.01 5.31 -0.66
CA ASN A 45 1.32 5.58 0.75
C ASN A 45 1.73 7.05 0.99
N CYS A 46 2.78 7.53 0.31
CA CYS A 46 3.37 8.85 0.57
C CYS A 46 2.97 9.94 -0.45
N PHE A 47 2.18 9.58 -1.47
CA PHE A 47 1.64 10.48 -2.49
C PHE A 47 2.67 11.19 -3.40
N LYS A 48 3.96 10.84 -3.33
CA LYS A 48 4.99 11.29 -4.28
C LYS A 48 4.59 10.93 -5.72
N ASN A 49 4.87 11.81 -6.68
CA ASN A 49 4.68 11.53 -8.10
C ASN A 49 5.65 10.43 -8.55
N MET A 50 5.16 9.53 -9.40
CA MET A 50 5.94 8.45 -10.01
C MET A 50 5.25 7.97 -11.29
N THR A 51 5.87 7.06 -12.04
CA THR A 51 5.17 6.34 -13.11
C THR A 51 4.59 5.04 -12.57
N PHE A 52 3.55 4.51 -13.22
CA PHE A 52 2.98 3.22 -12.83
C PHE A 52 4.01 2.09 -12.91
N GLY A 53 4.92 2.16 -13.88
CA GLY A 53 5.95 1.14 -14.09
C GLY A 53 7.07 1.12 -13.04
N ASP A 54 7.30 2.24 -12.35
CA ASP A 54 8.24 2.33 -11.23
C ASP A 54 7.61 1.86 -9.90
N GLY A 55 6.35 1.44 -9.94
CA GLY A 55 5.57 1.01 -8.77
C GLY A 55 5.83 -0.42 -8.35
N TYR A 56 6.04 -0.60 -7.04
CA TYR A 56 6.00 -1.90 -6.40
C TYR A 56 4.59 -2.18 -5.87
N THR A 57 4.16 -3.44 -5.94
CA THR A 57 2.88 -3.85 -5.34
C THR A 57 2.99 -3.78 -3.83
N SER A 58 2.21 -2.89 -3.20
CA SER A 58 2.17 -2.76 -1.74
C SER A 58 1.80 -4.08 -1.08
N ARG A 59 2.43 -4.31 0.08
CA ARG A 59 2.19 -5.44 0.97
C ARG A 59 1.21 -5.11 2.09
N THR A 60 0.82 -3.84 2.22
CA THR A 60 -0.05 -3.36 3.32
C THR A 60 -1.28 -2.61 2.83
N ILE A 61 -1.20 -1.93 1.69
CA ILE A 61 -2.27 -1.11 1.14
C ILE A 61 -2.98 -1.89 0.03
N HIS A 62 -4.21 -2.33 0.34
CA HIS A 62 -4.98 -3.20 -0.52
C HIS A 62 -6.36 -2.62 -0.86
N ASN A 63 -6.92 -3.08 -1.97
CA ASN A 63 -8.35 -2.94 -2.22
C ASN A 63 -9.14 -3.96 -1.36
N PRO A 64 -10.49 -3.86 -1.29
CA PRO A 64 -11.30 -4.79 -0.50
C PRO A 64 -11.20 -6.27 -0.88
N THR A 65 -10.64 -6.60 -2.04
CA THR A 65 -10.41 -7.98 -2.50
C THR A 65 -8.97 -8.45 -2.32
N GLY A 66 -8.10 -7.65 -1.69
CA GLY A 66 -6.72 -8.02 -1.36
C GLY A 66 -5.66 -7.72 -2.43
N PHE A 67 -5.98 -6.98 -3.50
CA PHE A 67 -4.97 -6.54 -4.48
C PHE A 67 -4.21 -5.33 -3.97
N GLY A 68 -2.88 -5.40 -4.04
CA GLY A 68 -1.98 -4.34 -3.58
C GLY A 68 -1.95 -3.16 -4.54
N PHE A 69 -2.04 -1.95 -4.00
CA PHE A 69 -1.86 -0.73 -4.77
C PHE A 69 -0.37 -0.43 -5.00
N PRO A 70 -0.02 0.29 -6.08
CA PRO A 70 1.36 0.68 -6.34
C PRO A 70 1.88 1.67 -5.29
N VAL A 71 3.08 1.40 -4.79
CA VAL A 71 3.87 2.27 -3.90
C VAL A 71 5.27 2.46 -4.47
N CYS A 72 5.94 3.56 -4.12
CA CYS A 72 7.32 3.79 -4.51
C CYS A 72 8.27 2.85 -3.74
N GLU A 73 9.50 2.71 -4.23
CA GLU A 73 10.55 1.86 -3.64
C GLU A 73 10.75 2.11 -2.15
N ASP A 74 10.94 3.37 -1.73
CA ASP A 74 11.11 3.74 -0.31
C ASP A 74 10.01 3.14 0.58
N CYS A 75 8.73 3.29 0.17
CA CYS A 75 7.60 2.80 0.94
C CYS A 75 7.50 1.27 0.90
N TYR A 76 7.89 0.64 -0.21
CA TYR A 76 7.92 -0.82 -0.29
C TYR A 76 8.97 -1.40 0.66
N GLU A 77 10.16 -0.81 0.73
CA GLU A 77 11.21 -1.23 1.65
C GLU A 77 10.80 -1.05 3.11
N GLU A 78 10.13 0.07 3.44
CA GLU A 78 9.54 0.30 4.76
C GLU A 78 8.52 -0.79 5.13
N GLU A 79 7.60 -1.15 4.22
CA GLU A 79 6.63 -2.22 4.44
C GLU A 79 7.31 -3.58 4.68
N VAL A 80 8.34 -3.91 3.90
CA VAL A 80 9.11 -5.15 4.06
C VAL A 80 9.83 -5.19 5.42
N ALA A 81 10.42 -4.07 5.84
CA ALA A 81 11.09 -3.97 7.14
C ALA A 81 10.08 -4.13 8.30
N GLN A 82 8.92 -3.46 8.21
CA GLN A 82 7.85 -3.57 9.20
C GLN A 82 7.35 -5.01 9.31
N GLU A 83 7.05 -5.68 8.20
CA GLU A 83 6.58 -7.07 8.21
C GLU A 83 7.60 -8.02 8.86
N LYS A 84 8.90 -7.85 8.59
CA LYS A 84 9.95 -8.65 9.22
C LYS A 84 10.00 -8.44 10.73
N ASN A 85 10.04 -7.18 11.17
CA ASN A 85 10.09 -6.85 12.58
C ASN A 85 8.88 -7.42 13.34
N ASN A 86 7.69 -7.34 12.76
CA ASN A 86 6.47 -7.87 13.38
C ASN A 86 6.50 -9.39 13.50
N LYS A 87 6.96 -10.11 12.46
CA LYS A 87 7.17 -11.57 12.55
C LYS A 87 8.17 -11.96 13.64
N GLU A 88 9.25 -11.20 13.79
CA GLU A 88 10.24 -11.43 14.86
C GLU A 88 9.61 -11.24 16.25
N ILE A 89 8.80 -10.20 16.44
CA ILE A 89 8.05 -9.95 17.69
C ILE A 89 7.05 -11.08 17.96
N GLU A 90 6.27 -11.49 16.95
CA GLU A 90 5.31 -12.58 17.07
C GLU A 90 5.98 -13.90 17.48
N ASN A 91 7.09 -14.25 16.82
CA ASN A 91 7.85 -15.45 17.16
C ASN A 91 8.42 -15.38 18.58
N ALA A 92 8.98 -14.24 19.00
CA ALA A 92 9.48 -14.05 20.35
C ALA A 92 8.37 -14.18 21.41
N ASN A 93 7.17 -13.67 21.12
CA ASN A 93 6.01 -13.80 22.01
C ASN A 93 5.49 -15.24 22.10
N GLN A 94 5.68 -16.05 21.05
CA GLN A 94 5.33 -17.47 21.06
C GLN A 94 6.32 -18.33 21.87
N GLU A 95 7.57 -17.92 22.01
CA GLU A 95 8.59 -18.64 22.82
C GLU A 95 8.45 -18.42 24.34
N ILE A 96 7.68 -17.40 24.75
CA ILE A 96 7.47 -17.04 26.17
C ILE A 96 6.18 -17.68 26.74
N ASN A 97 5.29 -18.20 25.88
CA ASN A 97 4.03 -18.85 26.26
C ASN A 97 4.10 -20.38 26.17
#